data_AF-A0A8E0RVW1-F1
#
_entry.id   AF-A0A8E0RVW1-F1
#
_cell.length_a   1.000
_cell.length_b   1.000
_cell.length_c   1.000
_cell.angle_alpha   90.00
_cell.angle_beta   90.00
_cell.angle_gamma   90.00
#
_symmetry.space_group_name_H-M   'P 1'
#
loop_
_entity.id
_entity.type
_entity.pdbx_description
1 polymer ?
#
loop_
_entity_poly.entity_id
_entity_poly.type
_entity_poly.pdbx_seq_one_letter_code
_entity_poly.pdbx_strand_id
1 'polypeptide(L)'
;AVTAGLNSRTCLFVESSSLLIISQVSADRLNITVYGDQRHQLESGNVVRFTEIGGMTELNDREFAVNVISPSEFFINVATNSLSPYTGGGVGKQVIVSQVQSYQSMVKQLREPTIVTTDLSRPDDGQMLHLTFLALAKFRQDRGRYPEPWYVSFILSGILLGKIRCSFPFTRFSTRISIFPSFLLYFGS
;
A
#
# COMPACT_ATOMS: atom_id res chain seq x y z
N ALA A 1 0.34 -35.43 -0.61
CA ALA A 1 0.88 -34.26 -1.32
C ALA A 1 -0.27 -33.34 -1.67
N VAL A 2 -0.54 -32.31 -0.85
CA VAL A 2 -1.53 -31.28 -1.16
C VAL A 2 -0.74 -30.10 -1.70
N THR A 3 -0.81 -29.91 -3.01
CA THR A 3 -0.22 -28.80 -3.75
C THR A 3 -0.82 -27.51 -3.20
N ALA A 4 -0.03 -26.77 -2.42
CA ALA A 4 -0.37 -25.42 -1.99
C ALA A 4 -0.33 -24.52 -3.24
N GLY A 5 -1.47 -24.39 -3.92
CA GLY A 5 -1.63 -23.44 -5.02
C GLY A 5 -1.36 -22.03 -4.50
N LEU A 6 -0.30 -21.39 -4.99
CA LEU A 6 -0.08 -19.98 -4.80
C LEU A 6 -1.26 -19.23 -5.45
N ASN A 7 -2.14 -18.69 -4.61
CA ASN A 7 -3.24 -17.83 -5.04
C ASN A 7 -2.70 -16.44 -5.41
N SER A 8 -1.98 -16.34 -6.54
CA SER A 8 -1.62 -15.05 -7.13
C SER A 8 -2.85 -14.48 -7.83
N ARG A 9 -3.40 -13.39 -7.31
CA ARG A 9 -4.45 -12.63 -7.99
C ARG A 9 -3.78 -11.43 -8.67
N THR A 10 -4.00 -11.30 -9.97
CA THR A 10 -3.56 -10.13 -10.73
C THR A 10 -4.52 -8.98 -10.41
N CYS A 11 -4.01 -7.92 -9.78
CA CYS A 11 -4.79 -6.71 -9.56
C CYS A 11 -4.48 -5.74 -10.70
N LEU A 12 -5.47 -5.44 -11.52
CA LEU A 12 -5.41 -4.33 -12.48
C LEU A 12 -5.89 -3.08 -11.74
N PHE A 13 -4.95 -2.29 -11.20
CA PHE A 13 -5.29 -0.99 -10.64
C PHE A 13 -5.53 -0.02 -11.79
N VAL A 14 -6.80 0.25 -12.11
CA VAL A 14 -7.17 1.31 -13.05
C VAL A 14 -7.29 2.60 -12.27
N GLU A 15 -6.44 3.59 -12.55
CA GLU A 15 -6.87 5.00 -12.58
C GLU A 15 -5.86 5.94 -13.27
N SER A 16 -6.43 6.89 -14.03
CA SER A 16 -5.84 8.00 -14.79
C SER A 16 -4.74 7.70 -15.82
N SER A 17 -5.13 7.63 -17.10
CA SER A 17 -4.18 7.86 -18.21
C SER A 17 -3.96 9.37 -18.39
N SER A 18 -2.86 9.92 -17.90
CA SER A 18 -2.45 11.28 -18.24
C SER A 18 -1.84 11.31 -19.65
N LEU A 19 -2.23 12.31 -20.46
CA LEU A 19 -1.62 12.61 -21.75
C LEU A 19 -0.67 13.80 -21.55
N LEU A 20 0.56 13.67 -22.03
CA LEU A 20 1.63 14.65 -21.84
C LEU A 20 2.16 15.07 -23.19
N ILE A 21 2.31 16.38 -23.40
CA ILE A 21 2.94 16.90 -24.62
C ILE A 21 4.39 17.24 -24.28
N ILE A 22 5.32 16.80 -25.10
CA ILE A 22 6.77 16.99 -24.90
C ILE A 22 7.21 18.31 -25.53
N SER A 23 7.99 19.11 -24.80
CA SER A 23 8.53 20.38 -25.30
C SER A 23 10.01 20.30 -25.67
N GLN A 24 10.87 19.78 -24.79
CA GLN A 24 12.29 19.60 -25.05
C GLN A 24 12.85 18.28 -24.50
N VAL A 25 13.97 17.87 -25.09
CA VAL A 25 14.74 16.68 -24.75
C VAL A 25 16.23 17.03 -24.62
N SER A 26 16.86 16.71 -23.49
CA SER A 26 18.32 16.89 -23.28
C SER A 26 19.11 15.57 -23.35
N ALA A 27 20.43 15.64 -23.61
CA ALA A 27 21.22 14.48 -24.07
C ALA A 27 21.95 13.66 -22.99
N ASP A 28 22.33 14.23 -21.84
CA ASP A 28 23.14 13.51 -20.83
C ASP A 28 22.34 12.43 -20.08
N ARG A 29 21.07 12.76 -19.84
CA ARG A 29 19.97 11.88 -19.43
C ARG A 29 18.76 12.46 -20.14
N LEU A 30 17.94 11.61 -20.74
CA LEU A 30 16.85 12.06 -21.62
C LEU A 30 15.78 12.75 -20.77
N ASN A 31 16.01 14.04 -20.49
CA ASN A 31 15.16 14.89 -19.66
C ASN A 31 14.04 15.41 -20.54
N ILE A 32 12.81 15.22 -20.09
CA ILE A 32 11.60 15.51 -20.83
C ILE A 32 10.85 16.58 -20.06
N THR A 33 10.64 17.71 -20.72
CA THR A 33 9.87 18.82 -20.17
C THR A 33 8.48 18.82 -20.76
N VAL A 34 7.45 18.89 -19.90
CA VAL A 34 6.05 18.98 -20.33
C VAL A 34 5.80 20.35 -20.95
N TYR A 35 5.02 20.39 -22.03
CA TYR A 35 4.62 21.63 -22.70
C TYR A 35 3.59 22.42 -21.86
N GLY A 36 3.89 23.69 -21.62
CA GLY A 36 3.00 24.63 -20.91
C GLY A 36 3.09 24.52 -19.39
N ASP A 37 2.05 25.01 -18.70
CA ASP A 37 1.94 25.01 -17.22
C ASP A 37 1.27 23.73 -16.68
N GLN A 38 1.22 22.67 -17.49
CA GLN A 38 0.62 21.40 -17.07
C GLN A 38 1.61 20.57 -16.24
N ARG A 39 1.11 20.04 -15.12
CA ARG A 39 1.87 19.13 -14.26
C ARG A 39 1.62 17.69 -14.69
N HIS A 40 2.67 16.89 -14.78
CA HIS A 40 2.54 15.52 -15.27
C HIS A 40 1.86 14.56 -14.29
N GLN A 41 1.90 14.86 -12.98
CA GLN A 41 1.35 14.02 -11.90
C GLN A 41 1.92 12.59 -11.82
N LEU A 42 2.88 12.26 -12.68
CA LEU A 42 3.67 11.03 -12.59
C LEU A 42 4.50 10.98 -11.31
N GLU A 43 4.70 9.77 -10.82
CA GLU A 43 5.63 9.44 -9.74
C GLU A 43 6.79 8.58 -10.26
N SER A 44 7.92 8.58 -9.54
CA SER A 44 9.07 7.75 -9.89
C SER A 44 8.69 6.25 -9.83
N GLY A 45 8.97 5.53 -10.91
CA GLY A 45 8.57 4.12 -11.07
C GLY A 45 7.28 3.91 -11.86
N ASN A 46 6.57 4.98 -12.25
CA ASN A 46 5.51 4.88 -13.25
C ASN A 46 6.10 4.56 -14.64
N VAL A 47 5.29 3.91 -15.48
CA VAL A 47 5.67 3.59 -16.85
C VAL A 47 4.88 4.47 -17.81
N VAL A 48 5.59 5.05 -18.78
CA VAL A 48 5.00 5.85 -19.85
C VAL A 48 5.36 5.26 -21.19
N ARG A 49 4.42 5.36 -22.13
CA ARG A 49 4.62 5.03 -23.54
C ARG A 49 4.52 6.29 -24.36
N PHE A 50 5.49 6.48 -25.24
CA PHE A 50 5.51 7.62 -26.13
C PHE A 50 4.96 7.28 -27.51
N THR A 51 4.33 8.28 -28.14
CA THR A 51 3.81 8.25 -29.50
C THR A 51 4.09 9.59 -30.16
N GLU A 52 4.22 9.61 -31.48
CA GLU A 52 4.38 10.86 -32.27
C GLU A 52 5.62 11.70 -31.94
N ILE A 53 6.69 11.09 -31.41
CA ILE A 53 7.98 11.80 -31.26
C ILE A 53 8.66 11.93 -32.62
N GLY A 54 8.91 13.17 -33.05
CA GLY A 54 9.67 13.50 -34.25
C GLY A 54 11.17 13.48 -34.01
N GLY A 55 11.94 12.90 -34.94
CA GLY A 55 13.39 12.78 -34.85
C GLY A 55 13.87 11.61 -33.98
N MET A 56 13.23 11.34 -32.83
CA MET A 56 13.52 10.20 -31.95
C MET A 56 12.47 9.08 -32.07
N THR A 57 12.26 8.57 -33.29
CA THR A 57 11.20 7.60 -33.59
C THR A 57 11.41 6.24 -32.90
N GLU A 58 12.63 5.92 -32.50
CA GLU A 58 12.97 4.70 -31.76
C GLU A 58 12.32 4.61 -30.37
N LEU A 59 11.88 5.75 -29.83
CA LEU A 59 11.17 5.83 -28.55
C LEU A 59 9.66 5.60 -28.70
N ASN A 60 9.12 5.68 -29.92
CA ASN A 60 7.70 5.50 -30.16
C ASN A 60 7.29 4.04 -29.89
N ASP A 61 6.11 3.86 -29.30
CA ASP A 61 5.50 2.58 -28.93
C ASP A 61 6.32 1.73 -27.94
N ARG A 62 7.32 2.33 -27.29
CA ARG A 62 8.10 1.70 -26.22
C ARG A 62 7.69 2.23 -24.85
N GLU A 63 7.84 1.36 -23.86
CA GLU A 63 7.54 1.65 -22.46
C GLU A 63 8.82 2.01 -21.71
N PHE A 64 8.78 3.12 -20.96
CA PHE A 64 9.91 3.61 -20.19
C PHE A 64 9.51 3.91 -18.76
N ALA A 65 10.38 3.53 -17.81
CA ALA A 65 10.25 3.90 -16.41
C ALA A 65 10.64 5.37 -16.21
N VAL A 66 9.77 6.10 -15.51
CA VAL A 66 9.92 7.53 -15.24
C VAL A 66 10.64 7.75 -13.93
N ASN A 67 11.56 8.73 -13.92
CA ASN A 67 12.11 9.32 -12.71
C ASN A 67 11.79 10.82 -12.68
N VAL A 68 11.07 11.25 -11.65
CA VAL A 68 10.60 12.64 -11.54
C VAL A 68 11.71 13.54 -10.99
N ILE A 69 11.89 14.70 -11.61
CA ILE A 69 12.79 15.76 -11.12
C ILE A 69 11.97 16.89 -10.50
N SER A 70 10.95 17.35 -11.22
CA SER A 70 10.12 18.51 -10.91
C SER A 70 8.69 18.24 -11.39
N PRO A 71 7.63 18.91 -10.90
CA PRO A 71 6.25 18.66 -11.35
C PRO A 71 5.99 18.81 -12.86
N SER A 72 6.91 19.46 -13.58
CA SER A 72 6.90 19.68 -15.04
C SER A 72 8.01 18.93 -15.79
N GLU A 73 8.94 18.29 -15.08
CA GLU A 73 10.14 17.69 -15.67
C GLU A 73 10.44 16.31 -15.07
N PHE A 74 10.71 15.36 -15.96
CA PHE A 74 11.11 14.02 -15.59
C PHE A 74 12.12 13.48 -16.60
N PHE A 75 12.93 12.51 -16.20
CA PHE A 75 13.88 11.87 -17.11
C PHE A 75 13.60 10.37 -17.25
N ILE A 76 14.00 9.85 -18.40
CA ILE A 76 14.04 8.41 -18.68
C ILE A 76 15.49 7.95 -18.80
N ASN A 77 15.74 6.71 -18.39
CA ASN A 77 17.06 6.10 -18.45
C ASN A 77 17.24 5.39 -19.81
N VAL A 78 17.75 6.12 -20.81
CA VAL A 78 18.05 5.57 -22.15
C VAL A 78 19.43 6.04 -22.60
N ALA A 79 20.17 5.17 -23.29
CA ALA A 79 21.43 5.53 -23.92
C ALA A 79 21.16 6.44 -25.13
N THR A 80 21.48 7.72 -25.00
CA THR A 80 21.21 8.75 -26.02
C THR A 80 22.09 8.62 -27.26
N ASN A 81 23.16 7.82 -27.19
CA ASN A 81 24.15 7.66 -28.26
C ASN A 81 23.60 6.99 -29.53
N SER A 82 22.51 6.22 -29.43
CA SER A 82 21.87 5.58 -30.58
C SER A 82 20.67 6.35 -31.12
N LEU A 83 20.24 7.41 -30.43
CA LEU A 83 19.02 8.12 -30.77
C LEU A 83 19.31 9.25 -31.76
N SER A 84 18.46 9.34 -32.78
CA SER A 84 18.45 10.47 -33.71
C SER A 84 18.04 11.79 -32.99
N PRO A 85 18.45 12.97 -33.48
CA PRO A 85 18.16 14.23 -32.82
C PRO A 85 16.65 14.53 -32.81
N TYR A 86 16.14 15.00 -31.66
CA TYR A 86 14.74 15.38 -31.51
C TYR A 86 14.38 16.55 -32.43
N THR A 87 13.30 16.42 -33.20
CA THR A 87 12.85 17.44 -34.15
C THR A 87 11.61 18.19 -33.65
N GLY A 88 10.74 17.52 -32.89
CA GLY A 88 9.52 18.13 -32.37
C GLY A 88 8.40 17.11 -32.11
N GLY A 89 7.37 17.56 -31.40
CA GLY A 89 6.19 16.76 -31.08
C GLY A 89 6.43 15.71 -29.99
N GLY A 90 5.47 14.81 -29.82
CA GLY A 90 5.54 13.75 -28.84
C GLY A 90 4.42 13.83 -27.81
N VAL A 91 3.67 12.74 -27.74
CA VAL A 91 2.60 12.50 -26.78
C VAL A 91 3.02 11.33 -25.90
N GLY A 92 3.15 11.57 -24.60
CA GLY A 92 3.36 10.55 -23.59
C GLY A 92 2.03 10.12 -22.99
N LYS A 93 1.79 8.81 -22.92
CA LYS A 93 0.64 8.20 -22.24
C LYS A 93 1.12 7.32 -21.12
N GLN A 94 0.61 7.53 -19.90
CA GLN A 94 0.87 6.63 -18.79
C GLN A 94 0.28 5.24 -19.04
N VAL A 95 1.09 4.21 -18.84
CA VAL A 95 0.69 2.80 -18.96
C VAL A 95 0.64 2.20 -17.58
N ILE A 96 -0.49 1.58 -17.27
CA ILE A 96 -0.70 0.85 -16.03
C ILE A 96 -0.13 -0.54 -16.21
N VAL A 97 0.97 -0.83 -15.51
CA VAL A 97 1.55 -2.17 -15.49
C VAL A 97 0.81 -3.02 -14.46
N SER A 98 0.33 -4.19 -14.88
CA SER A 98 -0.32 -5.14 -13.97
C SER A 98 0.67 -5.63 -12.93
N GLN A 99 0.34 -5.45 -11.64
CA GLN A 99 1.16 -5.97 -10.55
C GLN A 99 0.60 -7.30 -10.06
N VAL A 100 1.48 -8.29 -9.92
CA VAL A 100 1.14 -9.59 -9.33
C VAL A 100 1.31 -9.47 -7.82
N GLN A 101 0.22 -9.57 -7.06
CA GLN A 101 0.26 -9.59 -5.60
C GLN A 101 0.15 -11.04 -5.10
N SER A 102 1.05 -11.42 -4.19
CA SER A 102 1.05 -12.71 -3.52
C SER A 102 0.52 -12.57 -2.09
N TYR A 103 -0.48 -13.37 -1.73
CA TYR A 103 -1.06 -13.35 -0.39
C TYR A 103 -0.64 -14.58 0.42
N GLN A 104 -0.53 -14.41 1.73
CA GLN A 104 -0.29 -15.50 2.66
C GLN A 104 -1.60 -16.28 2.94
N SER A 105 -1.49 -17.52 3.41
CA SER A 105 -2.67 -18.31 3.77
C SER A 105 -3.39 -17.72 4.99
N MET A 106 -4.71 -17.97 5.07
CA MET A 106 -5.54 -17.51 6.19
C MET A 106 -4.99 -17.97 7.54
N VAL A 107 -4.53 -19.22 7.65
CA VAL A 107 -3.99 -19.78 8.91
C VAL A 107 -2.77 -18.99 9.40
N LYS A 108 -1.91 -18.53 8.48
CA LYS A 108 -0.73 -17.74 8.83
C LYS A 108 -1.13 -16.32 9.24
N GLN A 109 -2.02 -15.68 8.48
CA GLN A 109 -2.54 -14.34 8.79
C GLN A 109 -3.35 -14.30 10.09
N LEU A 110 -3.95 -15.42 10.51
CA LEU A 110 -4.64 -15.51 11.79
C LEU A 110 -3.69 -15.38 12.99
N ARG A 111 -2.46 -15.91 12.85
CA ARG A 111 -1.41 -15.91 13.89
C ARG A 111 -0.60 -14.62 13.85
N GLU A 112 -0.21 -14.20 12.65
CA GLU A 112 0.62 -13.01 12.40
C GLU A 112 -0.08 -12.15 11.34
N PRO A 113 -1.02 -11.28 11.75
CA PRO A 113 -1.82 -10.49 10.82
C PRO A 113 -1.00 -9.32 10.25
N THR A 114 -1.05 -9.16 8.94
CA THR A 114 -0.57 -7.94 8.26
C THR A 114 -1.75 -6.99 8.10
N ILE A 115 -1.88 -6.02 9.03
CA ILE A 115 -3.04 -5.13 9.09
C ILE A 115 -2.70 -3.81 8.40
N VAL A 116 -3.53 -3.41 7.44
CA VAL A 116 -3.49 -2.07 6.85
C VAL A 116 -4.49 -1.21 7.58
N THR A 117 -4.00 -0.21 8.30
CA THR A 117 -4.85 0.70 9.09
C THR A 117 -5.42 1.80 8.18
N THR A 118 -6.75 1.97 8.20
CA THR A 118 -7.44 3.03 7.45
C THR A 118 -7.42 4.37 8.17
N ASP A 119 -7.41 4.37 9.51
CA ASP A 119 -7.34 5.55 10.36
C ASP A 119 -5.98 5.64 11.07
N LEU A 120 -5.12 6.53 10.58
CA LEU A 120 -3.78 6.73 11.14
C LEU A 120 -3.79 7.37 12.53
N SER A 121 -4.91 7.93 12.99
CA SER A 121 -5.03 8.46 14.35
C SER A 121 -5.13 7.36 15.42
N ARG A 122 -5.52 6.15 15.02
CA ARG A 122 -5.66 4.97 15.92
C ARG A 122 -5.07 3.70 15.29
N PRO A 123 -3.74 3.61 15.17
CA PRO A 123 -3.08 2.47 14.53
C PRO A 123 -3.32 1.14 15.26
N ASP A 124 -3.51 1.19 16.58
CA ASP A 124 -3.66 0.00 17.44
C ASP A 124 -5.05 -0.66 17.32
N ASP A 125 -6.06 0.08 16.83
CA ASP A 125 -7.44 -0.40 16.75
C ASP A 125 -7.56 -1.61 15.80
N GLY A 126 -6.75 -1.66 14.74
CA GLY A 126 -6.74 -2.78 13.81
C GLY A 126 -6.39 -4.11 14.49
N GLN A 127 -5.36 -4.10 15.35
CA GLN A 127 -4.97 -5.28 16.12
C GLN A 127 -6.02 -5.68 17.14
N MET A 128 -6.61 -4.69 17.83
CA MET A 128 -7.68 -4.93 18.80
C MET A 128 -8.92 -5.52 18.13
N LEU A 129 -9.30 -5.04 16.94
CA LEU A 129 -10.40 -5.58 16.16
C LEU A 129 -10.13 -7.03 15.73
N HIS A 130 -8.92 -7.32 15.23
CA HIS A 130 -8.54 -8.70 14.88
C HIS A 130 -8.71 -9.66 16.06
N LEU A 131 -8.19 -9.29 17.23
CA LEU A 131 -8.35 -10.08 18.46
C LEU A 131 -9.82 -10.22 18.88
N THR A 132 -10.61 -9.16 18.72
CA THR A 132 -12.04 -9.13 19.06
C THR A 132 -12.83 -10.10 18.18
N PHE A 133 -12.59 -10.10 16.86
CA PHE A 133 -13.22 -11.06 15.95
C PHE A 133 -12.81 -12.50 16.24
N LEU A 134 -11.55 -12.74 16.61
CA LEU A 134 -11.08 -14.05 17.05
C LEU A 134 -11.79 -14.53 18.32
N ALA A 135 -11.90 -13.66 19.32
CA ALA A 135 -12.61 -13.97 20.55
C ALA A 135 -14.11 -14.24 20.28
N LEU A 136 -14.72 -13.46 19.40
CA LEU A 136 -16.12 -13.64 18.98
C LEU A 136 -16.35 -14.98 18.27
N ALA A 137 -15.46 -15.35 17.35
CA ALA A 137 -15.51 -16.63 16.65
C ALA A 137 -15.39 -17.81 17.63
N LYS A 138 -14.45 -17.71 18.60
CA LYS A 138 -14.30 -18.72 19.65
C LYS A 138 -15.54 -18.81 20.55
N PHE A 139 -16.09 -17.68 20.98
CA PHE A 139 -17.32 -17.66 21.78
C PHE A 139 -18.49 -18.34 21.07
N ARG A 140 -18.66 -18.06 19.77
CA ARG A 140 -19.69 -18.72 18.96
C ARG A 140 -19.46 -20.23 18.88
N GLN A 141 -18.21 -20.68 18.76
CA GLN A 141 -17.88 -22.10 18.76
C GLN A 141 -18.21 -22.76 20.11
N ASP A 142 -17.90 -22.10 21.23
CA ASP A 142 -18.08 -22.66 22.58
C ASP A 142 -19.55 -22.62 23.04
N ARG A 143 -20.30 -21.56 22.68
CA ARG A 143 -21.67 -21.30 23.19
C ARG A 143 -22.77 -21.47 22.15
N GLY A 144 -22.43 -21.67 20.88
CA GLY A 144 -23.38 -21.81 19.77
C GLY A 144 -24.16 -20.52 19.42
N ARG A 145 -23.93 -19.42 20.13
CA ARG A 145 -24.61 -18.13 19.92
C ARG A 145 -23.65 -16.95 19.97
N TYR A 146 -24.07 -15.81 19.44
CA TYR A 146 -23.36 -14.55 19.61
C TYR A 146 -23.68 -13.91 20.98
N PRO A 147 -22.82 -13.00 21.48
CA PRO A 147 -23.11 -12.22 22.67
C PRO A 147 -24.36 -11.38 22.46
N GLU A 148 -25.16 -11.21 23.53
CA GLU A 148 -26.32 -10.33 23.49
C GLU A 148 -25.87 -8.86 23.42
N PRO A 149 -26.64 -8.00 22.72
CA PRO A 149 -26.38 -6.56 22.72
C PRO A 149 -26.30 -6.02 24.16
N TRP A 150 -25.34 -5.15 24.43
CA TRP A 150 -25.18 -4.45 25.72
C TRP A 150 -24.74 -5.35 26.91
N TYR A 151 -24.27 -6.57 26.65
CA TYR A 151 -23.76 -7.46 27.70
C TYR A 151 -22.31 -7.13 28.13
N VAL A 152 -22.17 -6.28 29.15
CA VAL A 152 -20.90 -5.65 29.58
C VAL A 152 -19.84 -6.66 30.10
N SER A 153 -20.26 -7.77 30.72
CA SER A 153 -19.36 -8.80 31.27
C SER A 153 -18.54 -9.53 30.19
N PHE A 154 -19.10 -9.70 28.98
CA PHE A 154 -18.41 -10.34 27.86
C PHE A 154 -17.33 -9.43 27.26
N ILE A 155 -17.59 -8.12 27.17
CA ILE A 155 -16.67 -7.13 26.63
C ILE A 155 -15.36 -7.10 27.46
N LEU A 156 -15.49 -7.13 28.78
CA LEU A 156 -14.34 -7.12 29.69
C LEU A 156 -13.55 -8.43 29.65
N SER A 157 -14.21 -9.59 29.65
CA SER A 157 -13.51 -10.89 29.63
C SER A 157 -12.83 -11.20 28.29
N GLY A 158 -13.42 -10.81 27.16
CA GLY A 158 -12.83 -10.98 25.83
C GLY A 158 -11.59 -10.10 25.62
N ILE A 159 -11.63 -8.83 26.05
CA ILE A 159 -10.49 -7.90 25.99
C ILE A 159 -9.38 -8.33 26.98
N LEU A 160 -9.74 -8.84 28.17
CA LEU A 160 -8.76 -9.34 29.15
C LEU A 160 -8.05 -10.59 28.64
N LEU A 161 -8.76 -11.55 28.03
CA LEU A 161 -8.17 -12.74 27.41
C LEU A 161 -7.26 -12.40 26.23
N GLY A 162 -7.60 -11.37 25.43
CA GLY A 162 -6.73 -10.81 24.39
C GLY A 162 -5.44 -10.20 24.96
N LYS A 163 -5.54 -9.41 26.04
CA LYS A 163 -4.37 -8.83 26.72
C LYS A 163 -3.50 -9.87 27.45
N ILE A 164 -4.09 -10.91 28.04
CA ILE A 164 -3.36 -11.98 28.74
C ILE A 164 -2.54 -12.84 27.78
N ARG A 165 -2.99 -13.01 26.52
CA ARG A 165 -2.24 -13.78 25.52
C ARG A 165 -1.12 -12.98 24.85
N CYS A 166 -1.20 -11.64 24.87
CA CYS A 166 -0.13 -10.77 24.39
C CYS A 166 0.97 -10.48 25.44
N SER A 167 0.66 -10.62 26.73
CA SER A 167 1.63 -10.48 27.82
C SER A 167 2.24 -11.84 28.20
N PHE A 168 3.31 -12.28 27.50
CA PHE A 168 4.47 -13.10 27.93
C PHE A 168 4.93 -14.12 26.86
N PRO A 169 6.25 -14.28 26.58
CA PRO A 169 7.39 -13.38 26.81
C PRO A 169 8.07 -12.95 25.50
N PHE A 170 8.17 -11.64 25.26
CA PHE A 170 9.34 -11.09 24.57
C PHE A 170 10.26 -10.58 25.67
N THR A 171 11.31 -11.33 25.96
CA THR A 171 12.35 -10.91 26.90
C THR A 171 13.06 -9.68 26.33
N ARG A 172 13.36 -8.74 27.24
CA ARG A 172 14.28 -7.61 27.07
C ARG A 172 13.70 -6.36 26.42
N PHE A 173 12.97 -5.56 27.20
CA PHE A 173 13.32 -4.15 27.33
C PHE A 173 13.09 -3.69 28.78
N SER A 174 14.20 -3.36 29.41
CA SER A 174 14.26 -2.71 30.71
C SER A 174 13.97 -1.24 30.51
N THR A 175 12.86 -0.74 31.04
CA THR A 175 12.81 0.54 31.77
C THR A 175 11.54 0.61 32.62
N ARG A 176 11.74 0.98 33.87
CA ARG A 176 10.74 1.27 34.89
C ARG A 176 9.73 2.30 34.37
N ILE A 177 8.43 2.02 34.47
CA ILE A 177 7.41 3.05 34.72
C ILE A 177 6.44 2.51 35.76
N SER A 178 6.34 3.26 36.84
CA SER A 178 5.61 2.96 38.05
C SER A 178 4.36 3.87 38.14
N ILE A 179 3.23 3.29 38.56
CA ILE A 179 2.04 3.93 39.19
C ILE A 179 1.07 4.60 38.16
N PHE A 180 -0.26 4.38 38.11
CA PHE A 180 -1.30 4.39 39.15
C PHE A 180 -2.53 3.50 38.83
N PRO A 181 -3.16 2.86 39.84
CA PRO A 181 -4.50 2.29 39.75
C PRO A 181 -5.54 3.32 40.22
N SER A 182 -6.41 3.79 39.34
CA SER A 182 -7.56 4.64 39.74
C SER A 182 -8.68 4.52 38.71
N PHE A 183 -9.30 3.34 38.60
CA PHE A 183 -10.52 3.19 37.79
C PHE A 183 -11.43 2.07 38.34
N LEU A 184 -11.54 1.98 39.67
CA LEU A 184 -12.36 0.97 40.37
C LEU A 184 -13.40 1.56 41.33
N LEU A 185 -13.84 2.81 41.13
CA LEU A 185 -14.91 3.42 41.92
C LEU A 185 -15.78 4.32 41.05
N TYR A 186 -16.56 3.75 40.13
CA TYR A 186 -17.75 4.41 39.60
C TYR A 186 -18.61 3.31 38.96
N PHE A 187 -19.39 2.60 39.77
CA PHE A 187 -20.70 2.01 39.43
C PHE A 187 -21.20 1.26 40.68
N GLY A 188 -21.72 2.05 41.60
CA GLY A 188 -22.41 1.60 42.80
C GLY A 188 -23.47 2.63 43.15
N SER A 189 -24.59 2.59 42.44
CA SER A 189 -25.93 2.94 42.92
C SER A 189 -26.98 2.35 41.97
#